data_AF-A0A850R734-F1
#
_entry.id   AF-A0A850R734-F1
#
_cell.length_a   1.000
_cell.length_b   1.000
_cell.length_c   1.000
_cell.angle_alpha   90.00
_cell.angle_beta   90.00
_cell.angle_gamma   90.00
#
_symmetry.space_group_name_H-M   'P 1'
#
loop_
_entity.id
_entity.type
_entity.pdbx_description
1 polymer ?
#
loop_
_entity_poly.entity_id
_entity_poly.type
_entity_poly.pdbx_seq_one_letter_code
_entity_poly.pdbx_strand_id
1 'polypeptide(L)' 'DKRIKPLLFRYRARNFPMTLSYEEQTRWKHHCQDYFEANIPRYMENFEQVALDNQSDENKMAILHKLGQYISTLC' A
#
# COMPACT_ATOMS: atom_id res chain seq x y z
N ASP A 1 24.51 0.25 -14.45
CA ASP A 1 24.17 0.34 -13.01
C ASP A 1 23.24 -0.81 -12.63
N LYS A 2 23.54 -1.55 -11.54
CA LYS A 2 22.78 -2.71 -11.08
C LYS A 2 21.37 -2.37 -10.58
N ARG A 3 21.12 -1.11 -10.22
CA ARG A 3 19.84 -0.61 -9.70
C ARG A 3 18.77 -0.41 -10.78
N ILE A 4 19.18 -0.25 -12.05
CA ILE A 4 18.25 0.10 -13.15
C ILE A 4 17.23 -1.02 -13.39
N LYS A 5 17.67 -2.28 -13.45
CA LYS A 5 16.78 -3.43 -13.70
C LYS A 5 15.62 -3.53 -12.70
N PRO A 6 15.84 -3.53 -11.36
CA PRO A 6 14.74 -3.59 -10.40
C PRO A 6 13.88 -2.32 -10.41
N LEU A 7 14.45 -1.14 -10.65
CA LEU A 7 13.67 0.10 -10.76
C LEU A 7 12.73 0.10 -11.97
N LEU A 8 13.22 -0.35 -13.13
CA LEU A 8 12.41 -0.43 -14.35
C LEU A 8 11.26 -1.44 -14.20
N PHE A 9 11.51 -2.57 -13.53
CA PHE A 9 10.45 -3.53 -13.21
C PHE A 9 9.36 -2.90 -12.33
N ARG A 10 9.74 -2.24 -11.23
CA ARG A 10 8.79 -1.55 -10.35
C ARG A 10 8.04 -0.41 -11.06
N TYR A 11 8.72 0.31 -11.94
CA TYR A 11 8.11 1.36 -12.74
C TYR A 11 7.04 0.80 -13.68
N ARG A 12 7.35 -0.25 -14.44
CA ARG A 12 6.37 -0.94 -15.30
C ARG A 12 5.20 -1.46 -14.48
N ALA A 13 5.47 -2.14 -13.37
CA ALA A 13 4.42 -2.74 -12.55
C ALA A 13 3.45 -1.72 -11.94
N ARG A 14 3.93 -0.52 -11.58
CA ARG A 14 3.10 0.55 -11.01
C ARG A 14 2.34 1.35 -12.08
N ASN A 15 2.95 1.61 -13.23
CA ASN A 15 2.42 2.57 -14.22
C ASN A 15 1.79 1.88 -15.44
N PHE A 16 2.28 0.70 -15.81
CA PHE A 16 1.89 -0.03 -17.01
C PHE A 16 1.70 -1.53 -16.71
N PRO A 17 0.82 -1.91 -15.76
CA PRO A 17 0.66 -3.31 -15.31
C PRO A 17 0.30 -4.26 -16.46
N MET A 18 -0.41 -3.76 -17.48
CA MET A 18 -0.79 -4.53 -18.67
C MET A 18 0.40 -4.96 -19.54
N THR A 19 1.59 -4.39 -19.31
CA THR A 19 2.83 -4.77 -20.02
C THR A 19 3.55 -5.94 -19.35
N LEU A 20 3.11 -6.37 -18.17
CA LEU A 20 3.75 -7.46 -17.44
C LEU A 20 3.28 -8.82 -17.96
N SER A 21 4.21 -9.75 -18.14
CA SER A 21 3.86 -11.17 -18.34
C SER A 21 3.14 -11.75 -17.11
N TYR A 22 2.51 -12.91 -17.24
CA TYR A 22 1.88 -13.60 -16.12
C TYR A 22 2.85 -13.86 -14.95
N GLU A 23 4.08 -14.28 -15.25
CA GLU A 23 5.14 -14.48 -14.25
C GLU A 23 5.53 -13.17 -13.56
N GLU A 24 5.65 -12.08 -14.33
CA GLU A 24 5.96 -10.74 -13.81
C GLU A 24 4.82 -10.22 -12.91
N GLN A 25 3.56 -10.47 -13.28
CA GLN A 25 2.39 -10.13 -12.46
C GLN A 25 2.38 -10.91 -11.15
N THR A 26 2.66 -12.21 -11.20
CA THR A 26 2.75 -13.06 -9.99
C THR A 26 3.86 -12.58 -9.07
N ARG A 27 5.04 -12.30 -9.63
CA ARG A 27 6.17 -11.72 -8.88
C ARG A 27 5.82 -10.36 -8.26
N TRP A 28 5.10 -9.51 -8.99
CA TRP A 28 4.66 -8.22 -8.46
C TRP A 28 3.64 -8.38 -7.34
N LYS A 29 2.68 -9.30 -7.48
CA LYS A 29 1.69 -9.62 -6.45
C LYS A 29 2.35 -10.07 -5.16
N HIS A 30 3.30 -11.02 -5.22
CA HIS A 30 4.05 -11.44 -4.04
C HIS A 30 4.85 -10.28 -3.43
N HIS A 31 5.51 -9.46 -4.25
CA HIS A 31 6.21 -8.28 -3.74
C HIS A 31 5.29 -7.30 -2.99
N CYS A 32 4.07 -7.09 -3.48
CA CYS A 32 3.07 -6.26 -2.79
C CYS A 32 2.61 -6.92 -1.48
N GLN A 33 2.35 -8.23 -1.48
CA GLN A 33 1.96 -8.98 -0.28
C GLN A 33 3.03 -8.91 0.80
N ASP A 34 4.29 -9.23 0.47
CA ASP A 34 5.42 -9.13 1.39
C ASP A 34 5.56 -7.72 1.98
N TYR A 35 5.35 -6.70 1.14
CA TYR A 35 5.39 -5.30 1.59
C TYR A 35 4.27 -5.01 2.58
N PHE A 36 3.03 -5.41 2.30
CA PHE A 36 1.90 -5.14 3.20
C PHE A 36 2.00 -5.94 4.49
N GLU A 37 2.33 -7.23 4.44
CA GLU A 37 2.52 -8.06 5.65
C GLU A 37 3.56 -7.46 6.59
N ALA A 38 4.66 -6.93 6.05
CA ALA A 38 5.72 -6.33 6.86
C ALA A 38 5.38 -4.92 7.39
N ASN A 39 4.45 -4.18 6.78
CA ASN A 39 4.24 -2.75 7.08
C ASN A 39 2.86 -2.41 7.65
N ILE A 40 1.82 -3.20 7.36
CA ILE A 40 0.44 -2.95 7.82
C ILE A 40 0.34 -2.92 9.35
N PRO A 41 0.95 -3.84 10.13
CA PRO A 41 0.81 -3.82 11.59
C PRO A 41 1.21 -2.46 12.19
N ARG A 42 2.43 -1.98 11.88
CA ARG A 42 2.92 -0.68 12.35
C ARG A 42 2.09 0.49 11.82
N TYR A 43 1.58 0.39 10.59
CA TYR A 43 0.71 1.42 10.04
C TYR A 43 -0.63 1.48 10.81
N MET A 44 -1.21 0.33 11.17
CA MET A 44 -2.47 0.27 11.91
C MET A 44 -2.32 0.78 13.34
N GLU A 45 -1.23 0.46 14.03
CA GLU A 45 -0.93 1.04 15.34
C GLU A 45 -0.92 2.58 15.29
N ASN A 46 -0.25 3.16 14.29
CA ASN A 46 -0.24 4.61 14.10
C ASN A 46 -1.61 5.16 13.69
N PHE A 47 -2.36 4.44 12.84
CA PHE A 47 -3.69 4.82 12.42
C PHE A 47 -4.66 4.91 13.60
N GLU A 48 -4.63 3.90 14.49
CA GLU A 48 -5.44 3.86 15.70
C GLU A 48 -5.09 5.01 16.65
N GLN A 49 -3.79 5.26 16.87
CA GLN A 49 -3.35 6.39 17.70
C GLN A 49 -3.86 7.73 17.16
N VAL A 50 -3.70 7.97 15.86
CA VAL A 50 -4.17 9.21 15.21
C VAL A 50 -5.70 9.34 15.30
N ALA A 51 -6.43 8.24 15.21
CA ALA A 51 -7.89 8.25 15.38
C ALA A 51 -8.30 8.62 16.81
N LEU A 52 -7.63 8.06 17.82
CA LEU A 52 -7.88 8.41 19.22
C LEU A 52 -7.59 9.90 19.49
N ASP A 53 -6.46 10.40 19.02
CA ASP A 53 -6.04 11.79 19.24
C ASP A 53 -6.98 12.82 18.58
N ASN A 54 -7.72 12.41 17.55
CA ASN A 54 -8.57 13.28 16.73
C ASN A 54 -10.06 12.90 16.78
N GLN A 55 -10.48 12.08 17.74
CA GLN A 55 -11.86 11.57 17.82
C GLN A 55 -12.96 12.65 17.86
N SER A 56 -12.63 13.87 18.32
CA SER A 56 -13.55 15.01 18.40
C SER A 56 -13.51 15.92 17.17
N ASP A 57 -12.62 15.68 16.21
CA ASP A 57 -12.48 16.44 14.97
C ASP A 57 -13.17 15.70 13.81
N GLU A 58 -14.41 16.11 13.52
CA GLU A 58 -15.25 15.47 12.50
C GLU A 58 -14.57 15.41 11.12
N ASN A 59 -13.82 16.45 10.74
CA ASN A 59 -13.15 16.51 9.44
C ASN A 59 -12.02 15.49 9.36
N LYS A 60 -11.20 15.38 10.42
CA LYS A 60 -10.13 14.38 10.46
C LYS A 60 -10.68 12.96 10.54
N MET A 61 -11.74 12.73 11.31
CA MET A 61 -12.38 11.43 11.38
C MET A 61 -12.99 11.02 10.03
N ALA A 62 -13.55 11.96 9.26
CA ALA A 62 -14.01 11.67 7.90
C ALA A 62 -12.88 11.24 6.95
N ILE A 63 -11.67 11.80 7.08
CA ILE A 63 -10.49 11.38 6.32
C ILE A 63 -10.04 9.99 6.78
N LEU A 64 -9.96 9.75 8.08
CA LEU A 64 -9.56 8.46 8.64
C LEU A 64 -10.51 7.34 8.22
N HIS A 65 -11.82 7.59 8.17
CA HIS A 65 -12.78 6.63 7.62
C HIS A 65 -12.48 6.27 6.16
N LYS A 66 -12.21 7.26 5.30
CA LYS A 66 -11.86 7.02 3.89
C LYS A 66 -10.54 6.25 3.76
N LEU A 67 -9.56 6.54 4.61
CA LEU A 67 -8.30 5.82 4.66
C LEU A 67 -8.52 4.36 5.10
N GLY A 68 -9.34 4.11 6.11
CA GLY A 68 -9.70 2.76 6.55
C GLY A 68 -10.39 1.96 5.45
N GLN A 69 -11.33 2.58 4.73
CA GLN A 69 -11.96 1.97 3.55
C GLN A 69 -10.92 1.62 2.48
N TYR A 70 -10.01 2.54 2.15
CA TYR A 70 -8.97 2.27 1.17
C TYR A 70 -8.08 1.10 1.59
N ILE A 71 -7.67 1.02 2.85
CA ILE A 71 -6.82 -0.08 3.34
C ILE A 71 -7.54 -1.43 3.23
N SER A 72 -8.85 -1.47 3.51
CA SER A 72 -9.65 -2.69 3.34
C SER A 72 -9.72 -3.19 1.89
N THR A 73 -9.43 -2.34 0.89
CA THR A 73 -9.34 -2.76 -0.52
C THR A 73 -7.96 -3.29 -0.91
N LEU A 74 -6.93 -3.10 -0.06
CA LEU A 74 -5.56 -3.54 -0.30
C LEU A 74 -5.27 -4.93 0.30
N CYS A 75 -6.03 -5.32 1.33
CA CYS A 75 -6.01 -6.64 1.96
C CYS A 75 -7.03 -7.58 1.29
#